data_AF-A0A1J5J8H9-F1
#
_entry.id   AF-A0A1J5J8H9-F1
#
_cell.length_a   1.000
_cell.length_b   1.000
_cell.length_c   1.000
_cell.angle_alpha   90.00
_cell.angle_beta   90.00
_cell.angle_gamma   90.00
#
_symmetry.space_group_name_H-M   'P 1'
#
loop_
_entity.id
_entity.type
_entity.pdbx_description
1 polymer ?
#
loop_
_entity_poly.entity_id
_entity_poly.type
_entity_poly.pdbx_seq_one_letter_code
_entity_poly.pdbx_strand_id
1 'polypeptide(L)'
;MRFFLVTLFFFFAPVILMFALRHLTLLLRIWLAFRRARNSRDEKVIDITPGKPEPASRRFIAFAVLVGVVCAILVWMRLGEPVHQQGAYVPAHIDAQGHIVPGHYSKP
;
A
#
# COMPACT_ATOMS: atom_id res chain seq x y z
N MET A 1 14.96 21.00 -3.02
CA MET A 1 15.53 19.82 -2.33
C MET A 1 14.49 18.98 -1.57
N ARG A 2 13.58 19.58 -0.78
CA ARG A 2 12.57 18.82 -0.01
C ARG A 2 11.68 17.91 -0.86
N PHE A 3 11.22 18.36 -2.03
CA PHE A 3 10.43 17.54 -2.94
C PHE A 3 11.21 16.37 -3.55
N PHE A 4 12.51 16.53 -3.81
CA PHE A 4 13.32 15.46 -4.41
C PHE A 4 13.48 14.26 -3.45
N LEU A 5 13.68 14.54 -2.15
CA LEU A 5 13.73 13.51 -1.12
C LEU A 5 12.38 12.81 -0.95
N VAL A 6 11.27 13.56 -0.97
CA VAL A 6 9.93 12.99 -0.85
C VAL A 6 9.61 12.07 -2.03
N THR A 7 9.88 12.50 -3.25
CA THR A 7 9.64 11.68 -4.45
C THR A 7 10.52 10.44 -4.47
N LEU A 8 11.80 10.56 -4.09
CA LEU A 8 12.72 9.43 -4.00
C LEU A 8 12.23 8.40 -2.97
N PHE A 9 11.81 8.86 -1.80
CA PHE A 9 11.30 7.97 -0.76
C PHE A 9 9.98 7.31 -1.19
N PHE A 10 9.02 8.06 -1.72
CA PHE A 10 7.74 7.48 -2.14
C PHE A 10 7.86 6.53 -3.34
N PHE A 11 8.86 6.72 -4.21
CA PHE A 11 9.10 5.83 -5.34
C PHE A 11 9.85 4.55 -4.93
N PHE A 12 10.91 4.67 -4.13
CA PHE A 12 11.76 3.53 -3.77
C PHE A 12 11.30 2.80 -2.51
N ALA A 13 10.65 3.47 -1.56
CA ALA A 13 10.19 2.83 -0.33
C ALA A 13 9.25 1.64 -0.56
N PRO A 14 8.29 1.67 -1.51
CA PRO A 14 7.46 0.50 -1.80
C PRO A 14 8.28 -0.71 -2.25
N VAL A 15 9.28 -0.49 -3.11
CA VAL A 15 10.14 -1.57 -3.63
C VAL A 15 11.02 -2.13 -2.52
N ILE A 16 11.66 -1.26 -1.74
CA ILE A 16 12.50 -1.66 -0.60
C ILE A 16 11.65 -2.39 0.45
N LEU A 17 10.43 -1.91 0.71
CA LEU A 17 9.49 -2.52 1.64
C LEU A 17 9.05 -3.91 1.16
N MET A 18 8.66 -4.06 -0.11
CA MET A 18 8.31 -5.37 -0.68
C MET A 18 9.51 -6.34 -0.64
N PHE A 19 10.71 -5.84 -0.94
CA PHE A 19 11.93 -6.64 -0.85
C PHE A 19 12.17 -7.11 0.59
N ALA A 20 12.07 -6.21 1.57
CA ALA A 20 12.23 -6.54 2.99
C ALA A 20 11.16 -7.54 3.47
N LEU A 21 9.89 -7.34 3.12
CA LEU A 21 8.80 -8.27 3.44
C LEU A 21 9.03 -9.66 2.84
N ARG A 22 9.48 -9.74 1.58
CA ARG A 22 9.78 -11.02 0.93
C ARG A 22 10.90 -11.78 1.65
N HIS A 23 11.97 -11.08 2.04
CA HIS A 23 13.07 -11.72 2.75
C HIS A 23 12.67 -12.10 4.18
N LEU A 24 11.92 -11.25 4.88
CA LEU A 24 11.42 -11.53 6.22
C LEU A 24 10.49 -12.76 6.23
N THR A 25 9.59 -12.86 5.25
CA THR A 25 8.68 -14.03 5.11
C THR A 25 9.43 -15.31 4.77
N LEU A 26 10.47 -15.25 3.92
CA LEU A 26 11.34 -16.40 3.65
C LEU A 26 12.07 -16.85 4.92
N LEU A 27 12.68 -15.93 5.66
CA LEU A 27 13.35 -16.23 6.93
C LEU A 27 12.38 -16.83 7.95
N LEU A 28 11.18 -16.25 8.07
CA LEU A 28 10.14 -16.76 8.97
C LEU A 28 9.71 -18.18 8.58
N ARG A 29 9.55 -18.46 7.29
CA ARG A 29 9.17 -19.78 6.77
C ARG A 29 10.26 -20.82 7.02
N ILE A 30 11.54 -20.45 6.82
CA ILE A 30 12.68 -21.32 7.13
C ILE A 30 12.73 -21.59 8.64
N TRP A 31 12.57 -20.56 9.46
CA TRP A 31 12.56 -20.70 10.92
C TRP A 31 11.40 -21.59 11.41
N LEU A 32 10.20 -21.41 10.85
CA LEU A 32 9.04 -22.26 11.13
C LEU A 32 9.27 -23.71 10.71
N ALA A 33 9.86 -23.94 9.53
CA ALA A 33 10.19 -25.28 9.06
C ALA A 33 11.24 -25.95 9.97
N PHE A 34 12.27 -25.22 10.38
CA PHE A 34 13.30 -25.72 11.29
C PHE A 34 12.72 -26.02 12.69
N ARG A 35 11.85 -25.14 13.20
CA ARG A 35 11.14 -25.36 14.47
C ARG A 35 10.21 -26.57 14.41
N ARG A 36 9.48 -26.77 13.31
CA ARG A 36 8.64 -27.97 13.10
C ARG A 36 9.49 -29.22 13.01
N ALA A 37 10.59 -29.20 12.24
CA ALA A 37 11.51 -30.33 12.13
C ALA A 37 12.12 -30.72 13.49
N ARG A 38 12.37 -29.74 14.38
CA ARG A 38 12.85 -30.00 15.73
C ARG A 38 11.78 -30.61 16.64
N ASN A 39 10.51 -30.22 16.47
CA ASN A 39 9.38 -30.77 17.22
C ASN A 39 8.88 -32.13 16.69
N SER A 40 9.14 -32.45 15.42
CA SER A 40 8.69 -33.68 14.76
C SER A 40 9.74 -34.80 14.74
N ARG A 41 10.79 -34.70 15.59
CA ARG A 41 11.74 -35.80 15.81
C ARG A 41 11.12 -36.95 16.62
N ASP A 42 10.04 -36.69 17.33
CA ASP A 42 9.23 -37.71 17.98
C ASP A 42 7.99 -37.97 17.12
N GLU A 43 7.92 -39.17 16.55
CA GLU A 43 6.76 -39.82 15.94
C GLU A 43 6.14 -39.18 14.68
N LYS A 44 6.36 -39.82 13.53
CA LYS A 44 5.69 -39.49 12.27
C LYS A 44 4.86 -40.68 11.76
N VAL A 45 3.70 -40.89 12.36
CA VAL A 45 2.57 -41.53 11.67
C VAL A 45 1.89 -40.44 10.86
N ILE A 46 1.95 -40.53 9.53
CA ILE A 46 1.27 -39.57 8.64
C ILE A 46 -0.17 -40.06 8.49
N ASP A 47 -1.07 -39.52 9.30
CA ASP A 47 -2.51 -39.66 9.09
C ASP A 47 -2.92 -38.74 7.91
N ILE A 48 -3.52 -39.34 6.89
CA ILE A 48 -3.95 -38.69 5.62
C ILE A 48 -5.45 -38.36 5.69
N THR A 49 -6.03 -38.23 6.89
CA THR A 49 -7.41 -37.79 7.02
C THR A 49 -7.50 -36.28 6.74
N PRO A 50 -8.34 -35.81 5.80
CA PRO A 50 -8.48 -34.39 5.51
C PRO A 50 -9.03 -33.68 6.76
N GLY A 51 -8.15 -32.91 7.42
CA GLY A 51 -8.51 -32.11 8.58
C GLY A 51 -9.55 -31.06 8.21
N LYS A 52 -10.54 -30.86 9.09
CA LYS A 52 -11.51 -29.77 8.99
C LYS A 52 -10.77 -28.44 8.81
N PRO A 53 -11.27 -27.50 7.98
CA PRO A 53 -10.60 -26.22 7.78
C PRO A 53 -10.36 -25.54 9.13
N GLU A 54 -9.10 -25.28 9.46
CA GLU A 54 -8.78 -24.58 10.70
C GLU A 54 -9.37 -23.17 10.64
N PRO A 55 -10.06 -22.72 11.70
CA PRO A 55 -10.55 -21.36 11.77
C PRO A 55 -9.36 -20.39 11.71
N ALA A 56 -9.56 -19.26 11.02
CA ALA A 56 -8.53 -18.23 10.90
C ALA A 56 -8.00 -17.83 12.29
N SER A 57 -6.68 -17.74 12.44
CA SER A 57 -6.05 -17.37 13.70
C SER A 57 -6.59 -16.03 14.21
N ARG A 58 -6.96 -15.95 15.50
CA ARG A 58 -7.39 -14.69 16.13
C ARG A 58 -6.36 -13.56 15.94
N ARG A 59 -5.08 -13.90 15.85
CA ARG A 59 -3.99 -12.94 15.57
C ARG A 59 -4.06 -12.39 14.15
N PHE A 60 -4.41 -13.23 13.19
CA PHE A 60 -4.61 -12.80 11.80
C PHE A 60 -5.80 -11.85 11.70
N ILE A 61 -6.91 -12.17 12.37
CA ILE A 61 -8.10 -11.30 12.41
C ILE A 61 -7.75 -9.96 13.05
N ALA A 62 -7.08 -9.95 14.20
CA ALA A 62 -6.66 -8.73 14.87
C ALA A 62 -5.74 -7.87 13.99
N PHE A 63 -4.79 -8.50 13.29
CA PHE A 63 -3.90 -7.80 12.36
C PHE A 63 -4.67 -7.22 11.16
N ALA A 64 -5.59 -7.98 10.56
CA ALA A 64 -6.40 -7.52 9.44
C ALA A 64 -7.27 -6.31 9.83
N VAL A 65 -7.88 -6.35 11.00
CA VAL A 65 -8.66 -5.22 11.54
C VAL A 65 -7.76 -4.00 11.76
N LEU A 66 -6.59 -4.18 12.36
CA LEU A 66 -5.63 -3.08 12.58
C LEU A 66 -5.22 -2.41 11.26
N VAL A 67 -4.84 -3.20 10.26
CA VAL A 67 -4.45 -2.70 8.93
C VAL A 67 -5.63 -1.98 8.25
N GLY A 68 -6.84 -2.55 8.33
CA GLY A 68 -8.05 -1.92 7.79
C GLY A 68 -8.32 -0.56 8.40
N VAL A 69 -8.21 -0.44 9.73
CA VAL A 69 -8.39 0.84 10.45
C VAL A 69 -7.33 1.86 10.03
N VAL A 70 -6.06 1.46 9.94
CA VAL A 70 -4.98 2.36 9.49
C VAL A 70 -5.24 2.87 8.08
N CYS A 71 -5.64 2.01 7.14
CA CYS A 71 -6.01 2.42 5.78
C CYS A 71 -7.19 3.38 5.78
N ALA A 72 -8.24 3.10 6.56
CA ALA A 72 -9.42 3.97 6.65
C ALA A 72 -9.04 5.38 7.16
N ILE A 73 -8.19 5.47 8.17
CA ILE A 73 -7.70 6.75 8.71
C ILE A 73 -6.90 7.50 7.65
N LEU A 74 -5.97 6.83 6.95
CA LEU A 74 -5.15 7.47 5.91
C LEU A 74 -6.00 8.02 4.76
N VAL A 75 -7.00 7.26 4.33
CA VAL A 75 -7.95 7.68 3.30
C VAL A 75 -8.75 8.89 3.79
N TRP A 76 -9.30 8.83 5.00
CA TRP A 76 -10.04 9.94 5.61
C TRP A 76 -9.24 11.23 5.66
N MET A 77 -7.96 11.15 6.07
CA MET A 77 -7.05 12.30 6.08
C MET A 77 -6.85 12.90 4.69
N ARG A 78 -6.77 12.06 3.65
CA ARG A 78 -6.61 12.51 2.26
C ARG A 78 -7.87 13.15 1.68
N LEU A 79 -9.05 12.67 2.06
CA LEU A 79 -10.33 13.26 1.62
C LEU A 79 -10.55 14.67 2.19
N GLY A 80 -9.97 14.97 3.36
CA GLY A 80 -10.05 16.29 3.98
C GLY A 80 -9.07 17.33 3.40
N GLU A 81 -8.12 16.93 2.54
CA GLU A 81 -7.24 17.89 1.91
C GLU A 81 -8.03 18.69 0.85
N PRO A 82 -8.11 20.03 0.97
CA PRO A 82 -8.74 20.83 -0.05
C PRO A 82 -7.99 20.58 -1.35
N VAL A 83 -8.71 20.12 -2.37
CA VAL A 83 -8.23 20.08 -3.75
C VAL A 83 -7.70 21.48 -4.02
N HIS A 84 -6.38 21.62 -4.09
CA HIS A 84 -5.77 22.87 -4.51
C HIS A 84 -6.44 23.20 -5.82
N GLN A 85 -7.18 24.32 -5.86
CA GLN A 85 -7.83 24.81 -7.07
C GLN A 85 -6.71 25.09 -8.07
N GLN A 86 -6.34 24.05 -8.83
CA GLN A 86 -5.52 24.20 -9.99
C GLN A 86 -6.38 25.06 -10.91
N GLY A 87 -5.86 26.25 -11.18
CA GLY A 87 -6.52 27.27 -11.98
C GLY A 87 -7.34 26.70 -13.13
N ALA A 88 -8.57 27.18 -13.30
CA ALA A 88 -9.41 26.70 -14.39
C ALA A 88 -8.70 26.96 -15.74
N TYR A 89 -8.56 25.91 -16.56
CA TYR A 89 -7.98 26.05 -17.89
C TYR A 89 -8.98 26.78 -18.79
N VAL A 90 -8.57 27.95 -19.27
CA VAL A 90 -9.31 28.71 -20.27
C VAL A 90 -8.81 28.28 -21.65
N PRO A 91 -9.64 27.64 -22.49
CA PRO A 91 -9.23 27.24 -23.83
C PRO A 91 -8.98 28.47 -24.72
N ALA A 92 -8.21 28.26 -25.79
CA ALA A 92 -8.01 29.30 -26.79
C ALA A 92 -9.36 29.71 -27.40
N HIS A 93 -9.60 31.02 -27.46
CA HIS A 93 -10.86 31.58 -27.95
C HIS A 93 -10.58 32.87 -28.74
N ILE A 94 -11.58 33.30 -29.51
CA ILE A 94 -11.53 34.57 -30.22
C ILE A 94 -12.22 35.61 -29.33
N ASP A 95 -11.56 36.75 -29.10
CA ASP A 95 -12.13 37.83 -28.30
C ASP A 95 -13.19 38.63 -29.09
N ALA A 96 -13.86 39.57 -28.43
CA ALA A 96 -14.90 40.39 -29.03
C ALA A 96 -14.37 41.32 -30.16
N GLN A 97 -13.06 41.48 -30.25
CA GLN A 97 -12.33 42.29 -31.22
C GLN A 97 -11.80 41.45 -32.39
N GLY A 98 -12.01 40.12 -32.35
CA GLY A 98 -11.59 39.19 -33.40
C GLY A 98 -10.15 38.69 -33.28
N HIS A 99 -9.46 38.93 -32.15
CA HIS A 99 -8.11 38.43 -31.91
C HIS A 99 -8.13 37.04 -31.29
N ILE A 100 -7.14 36.22 -31.66
CA ILE A 100 -6.96 34.88 -31.11
C ILE A 100 -6.23 34.99 -29.77
N VAL A 101 -6.93 34.64 -28.69
CA VAL A 101 -6.38 34.57 -27.33
C VAL A 101 -5.85 33.15 -27.08
N PRO A 102 -4.55 32.97 -26.77
CA PRO A 102 -4.00 31.66 -26.48
C PRO A 102 -4.56 31.08 -25.16
N GLY A 103 -4.72 29.76 -25.13
CA GLY A 103 -5.21 29.05 -23.94
C GLY A 103 -4.26 29.22 -22.76
N HIS A 104 -4.82 29.50 -21.58
CA HIS A 104 -4.05 29.80 -20.38
C HIS A 104 -4.72 29.22 -19.14
N TYR A 105 -3.93 28.96 -18.10
CA TYR A 105 -4.45 28.63 -16.79
C TYR A 105 -4.81 29.92 -16.07
N SER A 106 -6.09 30.12 -15.75
CA SER A 106 -6.50 31.24 -14.91
C SER A 106 -5.95 31.00 -13.50
N LYS A 107 -5.22 31.96 -12.92
CA LYS A 107 -4.79 31.82 -11.51
C LYS A 107 -6.02 31.78 -10.61
N PRO A 108 -5.98 31.07 -9.46
CA PRO A 108 -7.03 31.17 -8.45
C PRO A 108 -7.18 32.62 -7.96
#